data_AF-A0A953W595-F1
#
_entry.id   AF-A0A953W595-F1
#
_cell.length_a   1.000
_cell.length_b   1.000
_cell.length_c   1.000
_cell.angle_alpha   90.00
_cell.angle_beta   90.00
_cell.angle_gamma   90.00
#
_symmetry.space_group_name_H-M   'P 1'
#
loop_
_entity.id
_entity.type
_entity.pdbx_description
1 polymer ?
#
loop_
_entity_poly.entity_id
_entity_poly.type
_entity_poly.pdbx_seq_one_letter_code
_entity_poly.pdbx_strand_id
1 'polypeptide(L)'
;MIVRWMAVGFAVWIAILLAFRFVGEWAFREGPWGVTWMLLIVPLALWAVTHLLLLAMRVTPEDRSEAASIMAVPGLLVGIYEINSVGFVFPNLDASLAGEFAILMFASYAAVILGGRTTLTVRWMAVGFAFWIGLAAAFGAFGNIALQPGPGGVSYAFLTLPLALLVLTYIVVKVMGVAVNDRSEAATTMAVPGFLVGLYEIDRFAMLFPNIDPSISGEFAALMFACYAAVIIAGVVSSRLESI
;
A
#
# COMPACT_ATOMS: atom_id res chain seq x y z
N MET A 1 -7.97 -20.64 3.03
CA MET A 1 -7.57 -19.42 3.78
C MET A 1 -7.52 -18.19 2.88
N ILE A 2 -6.75 -18.20 1.78
CA ILE A 2 -6.59 -17.05 0.87
C ILE A 2 -7.92 -16.48 0.37
N VAL A 3 -8.77 -17.32 -0.26
CA VAL A 3 -10.07 -16.88 -0.81
C VAL A 3 -10.95 -16.20 0.24
N ARG A 4 -10.95 -16.71 1.47
CA ARG A 4 -11.72 -16.14 2.58
C ARG A 4 -11.25 -14.73 2.93
N TRP A 5 -9.94 -14.53 3.09
CA TRP A 5 -9.39 -13.22 3.45
C TRP A 5 -9.40 -12.23 2.29
N MET A 6 -9.32 -12.71 1.04
CA MET A 6 -9.58 -11.88 -0.13
C MET A 6 -11.03 -11.37 -0.14
N ALA A 7 -12.00 -12.23 0.13
CA ALA A 7 -13.42 -11.82 0.18
C ALA A 7 -13.68 -10.83 1.32
N VAL A 8 -13.12 -11.07 2.51
CA VAL A 8 -13.20 -10.13 3.65
C VAL A 8 -12.55 -8.79 3.28
N GLY A 9 -11.34 -8.81 2.70
CA GLY A 9 -10.66 -7.60 2.25
C GLY A 9 -11.48 -6.83 1.25
N PHE A 10 -11.97 -7.49 0.21
CA PHE A 10 -12.84 -6.86 -0.79
C PHE A 10 -14.08 -6.21 -0.18
N ALA A 11 -14.74 -6.89 0.77
CA ALA A 11 -15.90 -6.33 1.47
C ALA A 11 -15.54 -5.10 2.32
N VAL A 12 -14.44 -5.14 3.06
CA VAL A 12 -13.96 -4.02 3.88
C VAL A 12 -13.60 -2.81 3.00
N TRP A 13 -12.82 -3.02 1.94
CA TRP A 13 -12.40 -1.93 1.06
C TRP A 13 -13.54 -1.34 0.23
N ILE A 14 -14.50 -2.16 -0.21
CA ILE A 14 -15.73 -1.63 -0.81
C ILE A 14 -16.51 -0.79 0.19
N ALA A 15 -16.66 -1.24 1.44
CA ALA A 15 -17.38 -0.47 2.45
C ALA A 15 -16.71 0.90 2.69
N ILE A 16 -15.37 0.94 2.72
CA ILE A 16 -14.60 2.19 2.85
C ILE A 16 -14.79 3.07 1.62
N LEU A 17 -14.66 2.52 0.41
CA LEU A 17 -14.90 3.25 -0.84
C LEU A 17 -16.29 3.89 -0.85
N LEU A 18 -17.33 3.11 -0.53
CA LEU A 18 -18.70 3.61 -0.50
C LEU A 18 -18.89 4.68 0.60
N ALA A 19 -18.25 4.51 1.76
CA ALA A 19 -18.26 5.53 2.81
C ALA A 19 -17.65 6.86 2.34
N PHE A 20 -16.49 6.83 1.66
CA PHE A 20 -15.89 8.03 1.07
C PHE A 20 -16.76 8.62 -0.05
N ARG A 21 -17.33 7.77 -0.91
CA ARG A 21 -18.17 8.23 -2.02
C ARG A 21 -19.45 8.94 -1.57
N PHE A 22 -20.12 8.42 -0.53
CA PHE A 22 -21.43 8.93 -0.12
C PHE A 22 -21.40 9.83 1.11
N VAL A 23 -20.39 9.71 1.96
CA VAL A 23 -20.30 10.45 3.23
C VAL A 23 -19.00 11.26 3.32
N GLY A 24 -18.05 11.06 2.39
CA GLY A 24 -16.73 11.66 2.44
C GLY A 24 -16.74 13.18 2.47
N GLU A 25 -17.65 13.86 1.76
CA GLU A 25 -17.72 15.34 1.73
C GLU A 25 -17.90 15.97 3.14
N TRP A 26 -18.51 15.23 4.08
CA TRP A 26 -18.78 15.72 5.43
C TRP A 26 -17.55 15.63 6.34
N ALA A 27 -16.68 14.65 6.08
CA ALA A 27 -15.54 14.32 6.93
C ALA A 27 -14.19 14.67 6.30
N PHE A 28 -14.04 14.50 4.99
CA PHE A 28 -12.81 14.69 4.22
C PHE A 28 -12.85 16.03 3.49
N ARG A 29 -12.66 17.09 4.28
CA ARG A 29 -12.67 18.49 3.83
C ARG A 29 -11.46 19.25 4.39
N GLU A 30 -11.18 20.42 3.84
CA GLU A 30 -10.12 21.28 4.37
C GLU A 30 -10.41 21.72 5.83
N GLY A 31 -9.31 21.94 6.56
CA GLY A 31 -9.34 22.45 7.93
C GLY A 31 -9.09 21.39 9.01
N PRO A 32 -8.95 21.82 10.28
CA PRO A 32 -8.45 20.96 11.36
C PRO A 32 -9.30 19.69 11.51
N TRP A 33 -10.63 19.87 11.55
CA TRP A 33 -11.67 18.84 11.72
C TRP A 33 -11.94 17.94 10.51
N GLY A 34 -11.20 18.13 9.42
CA GLY A 34 -11.36 17.34 8.21
C GLY A 34 -10.19 16.40 7.99
N VAL A 35 -9.42 16.64 6.92
CA VAL A 35 -8.30 15.77 6.50
C VAL A 35 -7.33 15.44 7.64
N THR A 36 -6.91 16.43 8.44
CA THR A 36 -5.93 16.20 9.51
C THR A 36 -6.42 15.18 10.55
N TRP A 37 -7.68 15.29 10.98
CA TRP A 37 -8.25 14.28 11.90
C TRP A 37 -8.49 12.94 11.22
N MET A 38 -8.86 12.91 9.93
CA MET A 38 -9.02 11.65 9.20
C MET A 38 -7.70 10.89 9.04
N LEU A 39 -6.60 11.59 8.78
CA LEU A 39 -5.24 11.03 8.75
C LEU A 39 -4.82 10.37 10.07
N LEU A 40 -5.42 10.78 11.20
CA LEU A 40 -5.20 10.13 12.48
C LEU A 40 -6.21 8.99 12.72
N ILE A 41 -7.50 9.26 12.54
CA ILE A 41 -8.58 8.37 12.98
C ILE A 41 -8.70 7.15 12.06
N VAL A 42 -8.67 7.33 10.75
CA VAL A 42 -8.96 6.22 9.81
C VAL A 42 -7.88 5.14 9.87
N PRO A 43 -6.57 5.44 9.87
CA PRO A 43 -5.56 4.41 10.04
C PRO A 43 -5.71 3.66 11.38
N LEU A 44 -5.96 4.36 12.48
CA LEU A 44 -6.19 3.73 13.79
C LEU A 44 -7.44 2.84 13.80
N ALA A 45 -8.51 3.31 13.18
CA ALA A 45 -9.75 2.54 13.04
C ALA A 45 -9.52 1.29 12.20
N LEU A 46 -8.77 1.37 11.10
CA LEU A 46 -8.48 0.22 10.25
C LEU A 46 -7.52 -0.77 10.90
N TRP A 47 -6.55 -0.28 11.68
CA TRP A 47 -5.74 -1.13 12.55
C TRP A 47 -6.63 -1.91 13.52
N ALA A 48 -7.53 -1.21 14.23
CA ALA A 48 -8.42 -1.82 15.22
C ALA A 48 -9.40 -2.81 14.57
N VAL A 49 -10.05 -2.42 13.47
CA VAL A 49 -10.96 -3.27 12.71
C VAL A 49 -10.25 -4.53 12.22
N THR A 50 -9.04 -4.40 11.67
CA THR A 50 -8.24 -5.55 11.24
C THR A 50 -7.98 -6.48 12.43
N HIS A 51 -7.49 -5.93 13.54
CA HIS A 51 -7.19 -6.72 14.73
C HIS A 51 -8.43 -7.44 15.28
N LEU A 52 -9.55 -6.73 15.40
CA LEU A 52 -10.82 -7.27 15.89
C LEU A 52 -11.42 -8.32 14.96
N LEU A 53 -11.33 -8.15 13.63
CA LEU A 53 -11.77 -9.15 12.66
C LEU A 53 -10.96 -10.45 12.80
N LEU A 54 -9.63 -10.35 12.93
CA LEU A 54 -8.77 -11.51 13.12
C LEU A 54 -9.09 -12.25 14.44
N LEU A 55 -9.40 -11.52 15.51
CA LEU A 55 -9.85 -12.10 16.78
C LEU A 55 -11.22 -12.76 16.66
N ALA A 56 -12.20 -12.07 16.08
CA ALA A 56 -13.57 -12.56 15.91
C ALA A 56 -13.62 -13.82 15.05
N MET A 57 -12.78 -13.89 14.01
CA MET A 57 -12.65 -15.05 13.14
C MET A 57 -11.70 -16.13 13.68
N ARG A 58 -11.20 -15.98 14.92
CA ARG A 58 -10.34 -16.93 15.62
C ARG A 58 -9.08 -17.31 14.81
N VAL A 59 -8.44 -16.32 14.19
CA VAL A 59 -7.17 -16.53 13.48
C VAL A 59 -6.06 -16.75 14.50
N THR A 60 -5.30 -17.84 14.32
CA THR A 60 -4.15 -18.13 15.18
C THR A 60 -3.08 -17.05 15.02
N PRO A 61 -2.32 -16.72 16.06
CA PRO A 61 -1.29 -15.68 15.97
C PRO A 61 -0.34 -15.83 14.79
N GLU A 62 0.03 -17.07 14.42
CA GLU A 62 0.94 -17.33 13.29
C GLU A 62 0.34 -16.92 11.93
N ASP A 63 -0.98 -17.06 11.75
CA ASP A 63 -1.65 -16.78 10.47
C ASP A 63 -2.11 -15.32 10.34
N ARG A 64 -2.04 -14.51 11.40
CA ARG A 64 -2.61 -13.14 11.41
C ARG A 64 -1.91 -12.20 10.44
N SER A 65 -0.58 -12.28 10.34
CA SER A 65 0.17 -11.42 9.41
C SER A 65 -0.23 -11.72 7.97
N GLU A 66 -0.29 -13.00 7.60
CA GLU A 66 -0.70 -13.41 6.25
C GLU A 66 -2.16 -13.05 5.96
N ALA A 67 -3.06 -13.26 6.91
CA ALA A 67 -4.47 -12.91 6.79
C ALA A 67 -4.68 -11.40 6.54
N ALA A 68 -4.04 -10.54 7.34
CA ALA A 68 -4.10 -9.08 7.15
C ALA A 68 -3.49 -8.65 5.81
N SER A 69 -2.41 -9.30 5.39
CA SER A 69 -1.74 -9.05 4.12
C SER A 69 -2.64 -9.37 2.93
N ILE A 70 -3.30 -10.53 2.95
CA ILE A 70 -4.26 -10.92 1.91
C ILE A 70 -5.48 -9.98 1.93
N MET A 71 -5.90 -9.52 3.10
CA MET A 71 -7.01 -8.57 3.24
C MET A 71 -6.68 -7.19 2.65
N ALA A 72 -5.41 -6.76 2.69
CA ALA A 72 -4.97 -5.49 2.13
C ALA A 72 -4.90 -5.48 0.59
N VAL A 73 -4.58 -6.63 -0.04
CA VAL A 73 -4.34 -6.72 -1.50
C VAL A 73 -5.52 -6.21 -2.35
N PRO A 74 -6.79 -6.64 -2.14
CA PRO A 74 -7.91 -6.13 -2.92
C PRO A 74 -8.04 -4.62 -2.84
N GLY A 75 -7.83 -4.05 -1.65
CA GLY A 75 -7.82 -2.61 -1.45
C GLY A 75 -6.74 -1.95 -2.28
N LEU A 76 -5.49 -2.42 -2.19
CA LEU A 76 -4.38 -1.82 -2.96
C LEU A 76 -4.67 -1.80 -4.46
N LEU A 77 -5.28 -2.87 -5.00
CA LEU A 77 -5.65 -2.95 -6.40
C LEU A 77 -6.78 -1.99 -6.77
N VAL A 78 -7.81 -1.87 -5.92
CA VAL A 78 -8.89 -0.90 -6.10
C VAL A 78 -8.37 0.54 -5.96
N GLY A 79 -7.44 0.76 -5.04
CA GLY A 79 -6.81 2.05 -4.76
C GLY A 79 -6.05 2.63 -5.95
N ILE A 80 -5.49 1.78 -6.82
CA ILE A 80 -4.91 2.23 -8.11
C ILE A 80 -5.94 2.98 -8.94
N TYR A 81 -7.17 2.46 -9.01
CA TYR A 81 -8.27 3.09 -9.73
C TYR A 81 -8.80 4.33 -8.99
N GLU A 82 -8.95 4.23 -7.66
CA GLU A 82 -9.40 5.36 -6.83
C GLU A 82 -8.49 6.59 -7.00
N ILE A 83 -7.17 6.41 -6.92
CA ILE A 83 -6.19 7.50 -7.02
C ILE A 83 -6.12 8.08 -8.45
N ASN A 84 -6.14 7.23 -9.49
CA ASN A 84 -6.10 7.71 -10.87
C ASN A 84 -7.42 8.35 -11.34
N SER A 85 -8.54 8.06 -10.66
CA SER A 85 -9.87 8.49 -11.08
C SER A 85 -10.66 9.13 -9.94
N VAL A 86 -9.98 9.85 -9.03
CA VAL A 86 -10.59 10.44 -7.82
C VAL A 86 -11.87 11.21 -8.13
N GLY A 87 -11.87 12.11 -9.12
CA GLY A 87 -13.05 12.91 -9.45
C GLY A 87 -14.25 12.11 -9.96
N PHE A 88 -14.01 10.93 -10.56
CA PHE A 88 -15.09 10.01 -10.98
C PHE A 88 -15.58 9.13 -9.82
N VAL A 89 -14.65 8.62 -9.03
CA VAL A 89 -14.94 7.70 -7.91
C VAL A 89 -15.54 8.44 -6.72
N PHE A 90 -15.13 9.68 -6.50
CA PHE A 90 -15.56 10.54 -5.41
C PHE A 90 -15.97 11.93 -5.95
N PRO A 91 -17.10 12.03 -6.68
CA PRO A 91 -17.50 13.28 -7.33
C PRO A 91 -17.83 14.42 -6.36
N ASN A 92 -18.02 14.09 -5.08
CA ASN A 92 -18.35 15.04 -4.02
C ASN A 92 -17.12 15.47 -3.20
N LEU A 93 -15.94 14.89 -3.44
CA LEU A 93 -14.71 15.30 -2.78
C LEU A 93 -14.05 16.42 -3.58
N ASP A 94 -13.46 17.38 -2.87
CA ASP A 94 -12.66 18.43 -3.47
C ASP A 94 -11.44 17.79 -4.17
N ALA A 95 -11.28 18.06 -5.46
CA ALA A 95 -10.19 17.51 -6.26
C ALA A 95 -8.81 17.98 -5.80
N SER A 96 -8.72 19.12 -5.10
CA SER A 96 -7.48 19.58 -4.49
C SER A 96 -6.98 18.65 -3.39
N LEU A 97 -7.86 17.87 -2.76
CA LEU A 97 -7.55 16.93 -1.67
C LEU A 97 -7.10 15.55 -2.16
N ALA A 98 -6.89 15.37 -3.47
CA ALA A 98 -6.52 14.08 -4.04
C ALA A 98 -5.18 13.55 -3.50
N GLY A 99 -4.21 14.45 -3.27
CA GLY A 99 -2.92 14.10 -2.67
C GLY A 99 -3.07 13.59 -1.24
N GLU A 100 -3.85 14.30 -0.43
CA GLU A 100 -4.15 13.95 0.95
C GLU A 100 -4.95 12.66 1.05
N PHE A 101 -5.84 12.39 0.09
CA PHE A 101 -6.55 11.13 0.00
C PHE A 101 -5.57 9.97 -0.26
N ALA A 102 -4.64 10.14 -1.19
CA ALA A 102 -3.58 9.16 -1.41
C ALA A 102 -2.78 8.92 -0.11
N ILE A 103 -2.30 9.98 0.54
CA ILE A 103 -1.58 9.90 1.84
C ILE A 103 -2.41 9.10 2.86
N LEU A 104 -3.71 9.38 2.99
CA LEU A 104 -4.58 8.65 3.90
C LEU A 104 -4.62 7.15 3.59
N MET A 105 -4.70 6.80 2.31
CA MET A 105 -4.73 5.41 1.88
C MET A 105 -3.40 4.70 2.18
N PHE A 106 -2.25 5.32 1.92
CA PHE A 106 -0.92 4.77 2.30
C PHE A 106 -0.86 4.48 3.80
N ALA A 107 -1.29 5.43 4.64
CA ALA A 107 -1.29 5.27 6.10
C ALA A 107 -2.25 4.14 6.54
N SER A 108 -3.41 4.05 5.88
CA SER A 108 -4.43 3.03 6.12
C SER A 108 -3.92 1.62 5.79
N TYR A 109 -3.21 1.43 4.67
CA TYR A 109 -2.62 0.14 4.34
C TYR A 109 -1.51 -0.27 5.31
N ALA A 110 -0.63 0.67 5.71
CA ALA A 110 0.36 0.41 6.74
C ALA A 110 -0.32 -0.06 8.03
N ALA A 111 -1.41 0.61 8.44
CA ALA A 111 -2.17 0.29 9.64
C ALA A 111 -2.87 -1.08 9.56
N VAL A 112 -3.45 -1.45 8.42
CA VAL A 112 -4.04 -2.79 8.20
C VAL A 112 -2.99 -3.88 8.35
N ILE A 113 -1.82 -3.73 7.72
CA ILE A 113 -0.72 -4.69 7.84
C ILE A 113 -0.25 -4.80 9.30
N LEU A 114 -0.12 -3.67 9.99
CA LEU A 114 0.26 -3.64 11.41
C LEU A 114 -0.82 -4.23 12.33
N GLY A 115 -2.11 -4.14 11.98
CA GLY A 115 -3.22 -4.74 12.73
C GLY A 115 -3.16 -6.27 12.76
N GLY A 116 -2.55 -6.86 11.73
CA GLY A 116 -2.27 -8.30 11.65
C GLY A 116 -1.05 -8.77 12.44
N ARG A 117 -0.31 -7.89 13.12
CA ARG A 117 0.95 -8.26 13.76
C ARG A 117 0.86 -8.41 15.26
N THR A 118 1.56 -9.44 15.73
CA THR A 118 1.87 -9.65 17.16
C THR A 118 3.31 -9.25 17.48
N THR A 119 4.21 -9.27 16.50
CA THR A 119 5.63 -8.91 16.63
C THR A 119 6.11 -8.19 15.38
N LEU A 120 6.90 -7.12 15.56
CA LEU A 120 7.61 -6.47 14.46
C LEU A 120 9.05 -6.94 14.45
N THR A 121 9.45 -7.65 13.41
CA THR A 121 10.85 -8.02 13.22
C THR A 121 11.64 -6.79 12.78
N VAL A 122 12.45 -6.22 13.68
CA VAL A 122 13.30 -5.05 13.41
C VAL A 122 14.15 -5.26 12.15
N ARG A 123 14.63 -6.49 11.92
CA ARG A 123 15.39 -6.86 10.72
C ARG A 123 14.65 -6.51 9.42
N TRP A 124 13.40 -6.92 9.26
CA TRP A 124 12.64 -6.69 8.03
C TRP A 124 12.18 -5.24 7.89
N MET A 125 11.94 -4.55 9.01
CA MET A 125 11.70 -3.10 9.00
C MET A 125 12.94 -2.35 8.47
N ALA A 126 14.13 -2.71 8.92
CA ALA A 126 15.37 -2.08 8.47
C ALA A 126 15.67 -2.38 6.99
N VAL A 127 15.49 -3.64 6.57
CA VAL A 127 15.62 -4.04 5.15
C VAL A 127 14.62 -3.28 4.28
N GLY A 128 13.36 -3.20 4.69
CA GLY A 128 12.34 -2.43 3.99
C GLY A 128 12.70 -0.96 3.89
N PHE A 129 13.05 -0.33 5.01
CA PHE A 129 13.43 1.08 5.02
C PHE A 129 14.60 1.37 4.07
N ALA A 130 15.67 0.58 4.14
CA ALA A 130 16.81 0.72 3.23
C ALA A 130 16.41 0.51 1.76
N PHE A 131 15.57 -0.49 1.49
CA PHE A 131 15.08 -0.80 0.16
C PHE A 131 14.27 0.36 -0.44
N TRP A 132 13.27 0.87 0.30
CA TRP A 132 12.37 1.92 -0.20
C TRP A 132 13.07 3.28 -0.31
N ILE A 133 13.96 3.62 0.61
CA ILE A 133 14.80 4.83 0.46
C ILE A 133 15.74 4.69 -0.74
N GLY A 134 16.31 3.50 -0.98
CA GLY A 134 17.11 3.23 -2.17
C GLY A 134 16.32 3.38 -3.46
N LEU A 135 15.07 2.90 -3.48
CA LEU A 135 14.16 3.05 -4.62
C LEU A 135 13.77 4.52 -4.85
N ALA A 136 13.45 5.26 -3.78
CA ALA A 136 13.21 6.69 -3.84
C ALA A 136 14.41 7.45 -4.43
N ALA A 137 15.62 7.15 -3.94
CA ALA A 137 16.85 7.74 -4.49
C ALA A 137 17.05 7.40 -5.98
N ALA A 138 16.72 6.18 -6.39
CA ALA A 138 16.76 5.78 -7.79
C ALA A 138 15.77 6.57 -8.65
N PHE A 139 14.56 6.84 -8.17
CA PHE A 139 13.61 7.74 -8.84
C PHE A 139 14.12 9.17 -8.89
N GLY A 140 14.66 9.71 -7.80
CA GLY A 140 15.26 11.05 -7.78
C GLY A 140 16.44 11.22 -8.74
N ALA A 141 17.17 10.14 -9.03
CA ALA A 141 18.30 10.16 -9.97
C ALA A 141 17.89 9.88 -11.42
N PHE A 142 16.99 8.91 -11.65
CA PHE A 142 16.73 8.33 -12.97
C PHE A 142 15.25 8.36 -13.40
N GLY A 143 14.37 8.92 -12.56
CA GLY A 143 12.92 8.95 -12.78
C GLY A 143 12.52 9.55 -14.11
N ASN A 144 13.20 10.59 -14.59
CA ASN A 144 12.94 11.22 -15.89
C ASN A 144 13.08 10.27 -17.10
N ILE A 145 13.80 9.16 -16.95
CA ILE A 145 14.00 8.15 -18.01
C ILE A 145 12.75 7.25 -18.13
N ALA A 146 12.15 6.87 -17.00
CA ALA A 146 11.09 5.87 -16.94
C ALA A 146 9.69 6.46 -16.68
N LEU A 147 9.61 7.59 -15.99
CA LEU A 147 8.38 8.23 -15.52
C LEU A 147 8.15 9.54 -16.29
N GLN A 148 7.69 9.39 -17.53
CA GLN A 148 7.32 10.50 -18.41
C GLN A 148 5.80 10.57 -18.58
N PRO A 149 5.21 11.78 -18.65
CA PRO A 149 3.78 11.96 -18.94
C PRO A 149 3.39 11.39 -20.30
N GLY A 150 2.15 10.89 -20.39
CA GLY A 150 1.54 10.45 -21.64
C GLY A 150 1.74 8.96 -21.97
N PRO A 151 1.30 8.53 -23.17
CA PRO A 151 1.30 7.11 -23.56
C PRO A 151 2.74 6.60 -23.70
N GLY A 152 3.17 5.79 -22.74
CA GLY A 152 4.52 5.23 -22.71
C GLY A 152 5.08 5.17 -21.31
N GLY A 153 5.63 6.27 -20.80
CA GLY A 153 6.46 6.30 -19.59
C GLY A 153 5.82 5.63 -18.38
N VAL A 154 4.90 6.32 -17.72
CA VAL A 154 4.24 5.80 -16.51
C VAL A 154 3.46 4.52 -16.79
N SER A 155 2.81 4.40 -17.96
CA SER A 155 2.06 3.20 -18.35
C SER A 155 2.95 1.94 -18.45
N TYR A 156 4.17 2.04 -18.97
CA TYR A 156 5.13 0.92 -18.96
C TYR A 156 5.68 0.64 -17.57
N ALA A 157 5.85 1.68 -16.74
CA ALA A 157 6.26 1.49 -15.35
C ALA A 157 5.22 0.68 -14.56
N PHE A 158 3.91 0.90 -14.79
CA PHE A 158 2.82 0.11 -14.21
C PHE A 158 2.88 -1.39 -14.52
N LEU A 159 3.43 -1.77 -15.67
CA LEU A 159 3.65 -3.17 -16.01
C LEU A 159 4.96 -3.70 -15.41
N THR A 160 6.04 -2.97 -15.62
CA THR A 160 7.40 -3.48 -15.39
C THR A 160 7.82 -3.44 -13.93
N LEU A 161 7.52 -2.35 -13.23
CA LEU A 161 8.02 -2.14 -11.87
C LEU A 161 7.34 -3.06 -10.85
N PRO A 162 6.00 -3.22 -10.81
CA PRO A 162 5.37 -4.19 -9.92
C PRO A 162 5.87 -5.61 -10.18
N LEU A 163 6.04 -6.03 -11.44
CA LEU A 163 6.58 -7.35 -11.77
C LEU A 163 8.03 -7.52 -11.31
N ALA A 164 8.87 -6.50 -11.53
CA ALA A 164 10.26 -6.51 -11.06
C ALA A 164 10.32 -6.63 -9.54
N LEU A 165 9.47 -5.91 -8.81
CA LEU A 165 9.41 -5.97 -7.34
C LEU A 165 8.84 -7.28 -6.82
N LEU A 166 7.88 -7.89 -7.53
CA LEU A 166 7.39 -9.22 -7.22
C LEU A 166 8.53 -10.24 -7.28
N VAL A 167 9.27 -10.25 -8.40
CA VAL A 167 10.41 -11.16 -8.61
C VAL A 167 11.53 -10.88 -7.61
N LEU A 168 11.89 -9.61 -7.42
CA LEU A 168 12.93 -9.21 -6.49
C LEU A 168 12.59 -9.61 -5.06
N THR A 169 11.37 -9.36 -4.61
CA THR A 169 10.92 -9.74 -3.26
C THR A 169 10.99 -11.25 -3.08
N TYR A 170 10.51 -12.01 -4.08
CA TYR A 170 10.60 -13.47 -4.06
C TYR A 170 12.05 -13.97 -3.94
N ILE A 171 12.98 -13.38 -4.69
CA ILE A 171 14.41 -13.70 -4.61
C ILE A 171 14.98 -13.33 -3.23
N VAL A 172 14.68 -12.13 -2.73
CA VAL A 172 15.19 -11.64 -1.43
C VAL A 172 14.77 -12.57 -0.30
N VAL A 173 13.48 -12.92 -0.17
CA VAL A 173 13.03 -13.80 0.92
C VAL A 173 13.61 -15.21 0.80
N LYS A 174 13.90 -15.67 -0.42
CA LYS A 174 14.51 -16.99 -0.66
C LYS A 174 16.01 -17.01 -0.34
N VAL A 175 16.76 -16.03 -0.85
CA VAL A 175 18.22 -15.91 -0.66
C VAL A 175 18.57 -15.63 0.80
N MET A 176 17.75 -14.85 1.49
CA MET A 176 17.93 -14.54 2.92
C MET A 176 17.55 -15.71 3.85
N GLY A 177 17.18 -16.87 3.29
CA GLY A 177 16.90 -18.08 4.07
C GLY A 177 15.67 -17.95 4.98
N VAL A 178 14.66 -17.18 4.57
CA VAL A 178 13.44 -17.01 5.36
C VAL A 178 12.64 -18.31 5.34
N ALA A 179 12.31 -18.81 6.53
CA ALA A 179 11.47 -19.99 6.69
C ALA A 179 10.16 -19.78 5.95
N VAL A 180 9.66 -20.82 5.26
CA VAL A 180 8.51 -20.74 4.35
C VAL A 180 7.30 -20.05 4.99
N ASN A 181 6.98 -20.42 6.23
CA ASN A 181 5.85 -19.87 6.99
C ASN A 181 6.04 -18.38 7.35
N ASP A 182 7.28 -17.88 7.39
CA ASP A 182 7.60 -16.50 7.78
C ASP A 182 7.76 -15.57 6.56
N ARG A 183 7.75 -16.11 5.33
CA ARG A 183 8.01 -15.32 4.11
C ARG A 183 6.96 -14.24 3.87
N SER A 184 5.70 -14.53 4.16
CA SER A 184 4.62 -13.54 4.07
C SER A 184 4.82 -12.41 5.09
N GLU A 185 5.15 -12.76 6.34
CA GLU A 185 5.46 -11.78 7.38
C GLU A 185 6.67 -10.92 7.01
N ALA A 186 7.75 -11.54 6.51
CA ALA A 186 8.96 -10.83 6.10
C ALA A 186 8.68 -9.80 5.00
N ALA A 187 8.02 -10.23 3.91
CA ALA A 187 7.73 -9.35 2.77
C ALA A 187 6.79 -8.20 3.16
N THR A 188 5.76 -8.49 3.96
CA THR A 188 4.80 -7.47 4.38
C THR A 188 5.39 -6.54 5.45
N THR A 189 6.38 -7.00 6.23
CA THR A 189 7.13 -6.14 7.16
C THR A 189 8.05 -5.21 6.38
N MET A 190 8.65 -5.73 5.32
CA MET A 190 9.45 -4.94 4.38
C MET A 190 8.61 -3.87 3.66
N ALA A 191 7.31 -4.13 3.41
CA ALA A 191 6.40 -3.17 2.77
C ALA A 191 5.98 -1.99 3.67
N VAL A 192 5.87 -2.18 5.00
CA VAL A 192 5.40 -1.13 5.93
C VAL A 192 6.24 0.16 5.86
N PRO A 193 7.58 0.11 5.94
CA PRO A 193 8.40 1.30 5.73
C PRO A 193 8.16 1.96 4.37
N GLY A 194 7.86 1.17 3.34
CA GLY A 194 7.52 1.66 2.02
C GLY A 194 6.28 2.52 2.02
N PHE A 195 5.19 2.08 2.67
CA PHE A 195 4.00 2.90 2.83
C PHE A 195 4.31 4.22 3.55
N LEU A 196 5.15 4.19 4.59
CA LEU A 196 5.52 5.40 5.36
C LEU A 196 6.40 6.36 4.54
N VAL A 197 7.37 5.84 3.79
CA VAL A 197 8.16 6.62 2.84
C VAL A 197 7.25 7.21 1.76
N GLY A 198 6.30 6.42 1.27
CA GLY A 198 5.30 6.84 0.29
C GLY A 198 4.46 8.04 0.74
N LEU A 199 4.09 8.13 2.03
CA LEU A 199 3.42 9.33 2.57
C LEU A 199 4.22 10.60 2.28
N TYR A 200 5.52 10.53 2.54
CA TYR A 200 6.44 11.65 2.35
C TYR A 200 6.73 11.91 0.87
N GLU A 201 6.83 10.86 0.05
CA GLU A 201 6.98 10.96 -1.40
C GLU A 201 5.80 11.67 -2.05
N ILE A 202 4.56 11.41 -1.60
CA ILE A 202 3.38 12.07 -2.15
C ILE A 202 3.27 13.52 -1.63
N ASP A 203 3.48 13.76 -0.34
CA ASP A 203 3.44 15.11 0.25
C ASP A 203 4.50 16.05 -0.36
N ARG A 204 5.70 15.52 -0.63
CA ARG A 204 6.87 16.30 -1.09
C ARG A 204 7.34 15.92 -2.48
N PHE A 205 6.44 15.44 -3.33
CA PHE A 205 6.75 14.88 -4.65
C PHE A 205 7.71 15.76 -5.48
N ALA A 206 7.33 17.01 -5.74
CA ALA A 206 8.14 17.92 -6.56
C ALA A 206 9.49 18.31 -5.93
N MET A 207 9.60 18.20 -4.61
CA MET A 207 10.86 18.47 -3.88
C MET A 207 11.80 17.27 -3.93
N LEU A 208 11.26 16.05 -3.78
CA LEU A 208 12.03 14.82 -3.75
C LEU A 208 12.43 14.34 -5.13
N PHE A 209 11.59 14.59 -6.12
CA PHE A 209 11.79 14.17 -7.51
C PHE A 209 11.76 15.35 -8.46
N PRO A 210 12.72 16.30 -8.35
CA PRO A 210 12.76 17.50 -9.21
C PRO A 210 13.01 17.17 -10.69
N ASN A 211 13.42 15.94 -11.00
CA ASN A 211 13.61 15.41 -12.34
C ASN A 211 12.33 14.78 -12.94
N ILE A 212 11.25 14.61 -12.16
CA ILE A 212 9.99 14.02 -12.61
C ILE A 212 8.95 15.12 -12.79
N ASP A 213 8.11 15.02 -13.83
CA ASP A 213 7.02 15.97 -14.04
C ASP A 213 6.03 15.95 -12.85
N PRO A 214 5.76 17.07 -12.18
CA PRO A 214 4.86 17.10 -11.03
C PRO A 214 3.42 16.69 -11.36
N SER A 215 2.99 16.80 -12.62
CA SER A 215 1.64 16.44 -13.06
C SER A 215 1.32 14.95 -12.92
N ILE A 216 2.34 14.08 -12.88
CA ILE A 216 2.16 12.63 -12.75
C ILE A 216 2.23 12.13 -11.30
N SER A 217 2.20 13.02 -10.31
CA SER A 217 2.23 12.67 -8.88
C SER A 217 1.15 11.66 -8.46
N GLY A 218 -0.08 11.84 -8.96
CA GLY A 218 -1.18 10.89 -8.73
C GLY A 218 -0.93 9.52 -9.36
N GLU A 219 -0.42 9.50 -10.59
CA GLU A 219 -0.09 8.26 -11.30
C GLU A 219 1.07 7.51 -10.61
N PHE A 220 2.06 8.25 -10.10
CA PHE A 220 3.14 7.71 -9.29
C PHE A 220 2.61 7.10 -7.98
N ALA A 221 1.70 7.77 -7.27
CA ALA A 221 1.08 7.24 -6.06
C ALA A 221 0.37 5.90 -6.33
N ALA A 222 -0.39 5.84 -7.43
CA ALA A 222 -1.04 4.61 -7.88
C ALA A 222 -0.04 3.52 -8.31
N LEU A 223 1.08 3.88 -8.95
CA LEU A 223 2.15 2.94 -9.29
C LEU A 223 2.77 2.33 -8.03
N MET A 224 2.99 3.14 -7.00
CA MET A 224 3.51 2.65 -5.72
C MET A 224 2.54 1.67 -5.06
N PHE A 225 1.23 1.86 -5.18
CA PHE A 225 0.23 0.86 -4.73
C PHE A 225 0.36 -0.48 -5.44
N ALA A 226 0.54 -0.46 -6.77
CA ALA A 226 0.81 -1.68 -7.52
C ALA A 226 2.11 -2.37 -7.05
N CYS A 227 3.14 -1.58 -6.74
CA CYS A 227 4.41 -2.05 -6.21
C CYS A 227 4.26 -2.71 -4.83
N TYR A 228 3.55 -2.09 -3.89
CA TYR A 228 3.33 -2.71 -2.57
C TYR A 228 2.47 -3.96 -2.68
N ALA A 229 1.43 -3.96 -3.52
CA ALA A 229 0.63 -5.15 -3.78
C ALA A 229 1.51 -6.29 -4.31
N ALA A 230 2.42 -6.01 -5.24
CA ALA A 230 3.37 -6.98 -5.76
C ALA A 230 4.31 -7.56 -4.69
N VAL A 231 4.87 -6.73 -3.80
CA VAL A 231 5.71 -7.17 -2.68
C VAL A 231 4.92 -8.08 -1.73
N ILE A 232 3.68 -7.70 -1.39
CA ILE A 232 2.81 -8.50 -0.51
C ILE A 232 2.45 -9.83 -1.16
N ILE A 233 2.04 -9.81 -2.44
CA ILE A 233 1.71 -11.01 -3.21
C ILE A 233 2.92 -11.94 -3.30
N ALA A 234 4.12 -11.41 -3.55
CA ALA A 234 5.34 -12.21 -3.59
C ALA A 234 5.57 -12.95 -2.27
N GLY A 235 5.36 -12.28 -1.13
CA GLY A 235 5.44 -12.91 0.20
C GLY A 235 4.43 -14.03 0.40
N VAL A 236 3.15 -13.78 0.09
CA VAL A 236 2.07 -14.76 0.20
C VAL A 236 2.34 -15.96 -0.71
N VAL A 237 2.67 -15.72 -1.98
CA VAL A 237 2.96 -16.77 -2.96
C VAL A 237 4.20 -17.58 -2.54
N SER A 238 5.28 -16.93 -2.09
CA SER A 238 6.50 -17.60 -1.64
C SER A 238 6.30 -18.45 -0.39
N SER A 239 5.35 -18.09 0.47
CA SER A 239 4.97 -18.89 1.65
C SER A 239 4.14 -20.14 1.33
N ARG A 240 3.63 -20.26 0.09
CA ARG A 240 2.73 -21.34 -0.33
C ARG A 240 3.26 -22.20 -1.48
N LEU A 241 4.21 -21.71 -2.30
CA LEU A 241 4.69 -22.40 -3.49
C LEU A 241 5.55 -23.66 -3.26
N GLU A 242 6.05 -23.91 -2.04
CA GLU A 242 6.77 -25.16 -1.73
C GLU A 242 5.85 -26.29 -1.24
N SER A 243 4.52 -26.08 -1.20
CA SER A 243 3.54 -27.12 -0.88
C SER A 243 2.95 -27.81 -2.12
N ILE A 244 3.58 -27.68 -3.30
CA ILE A 244 3.23 -28.33 -4.58
C ILE A 244 4.48 -29.07 -5.06
#